data_AF-A0A2K3N4W6-F1
#
_entry.id   AF-A0A2K3N4W6-F1
#
_cell.length_a   1.000
_cell.length_b   1.000
_cell.length_c   1.000
_cell.angle_alpha   90.00
_cell.angle_beta   90.00
_cell.angle_gamma   90.00
#
_symmetry.space_group_name_H-M   'P 1'
#
loop_
_entity.id
_entity.type
_entity.pdbx_description
1 polymer ?
#
loop_
_entity_poly.entity_id
_entity_poly.type
_entity_poly.pdbx_seq_one_letter_code
_entity_poly.pdbx_strand_id
1 'polypeptide(L)'
;MSKDTVLFLFFIAIFQCILSTKSHSGIILPTQLHHDSLVSSPVSCPSPDRNLYYQPVIGILSHPGDGASGRHSNATGASFIHASYVKFVEAAGARVVPLIYNEPSEMLLKKLELVNGVLFTGGSAKDGLYFETVGTIFK
;
A
#
# COMPACT_ATOMS: atom_id res chain seq x y z
N MET A 1 -27.28 7.97 -41.66
CA MET A 1 -26.34 6.87 -41.36
C MET A 1 -27.09 5.82 -40.56
N SER A 2 -27.18 4.58 -41.07
CA SER A 2 -27.87 3.50 -40.35
C SER A 2 -27.09 3.12 -39.09
N LYS A 3 -27.80 2.79 -38.01
CA LYS A 3 -27.20 2.32 -36.74
C LYS A 3 -26.28 1.12 -36.96
N ASP A 4 -26.58 0.31 -37.98
CA ASP A 4 -25.78 -0.86 -38.36
C ASP A 4 -24.40 -0.48 -38.91
N THR A 5 -24.30 0.62 -39.64
CA THR A 5 -23.02 1.12 -40.17
C THR A 5 -22.12 1.64 -39.04
N VAL A 6 -22.70 2.26 -38.02
CA VAL A 6 -21.95 2.76 -36.84
C VAL A 6 -21.45 1.58 -35.99
N LEU A 7 -22.28 0.56 -35.80
CA LEU A 7 -21.90 -0.64 -35.05
C LEU A 7 -20.79 -1.43 -35.78
N PHE A 8 -20.87 -1.53 -37.11
CA PHE A 8 -19.86 -2.21 -37.92
C PHE A 8 -18.50 -1.49 -37.88
N LEU A 9 -18.50 -0.15 -37.95
CA LEU A 9 -17.29 0.66 -37.79
C LEU A 9 -16.69 0.54 -36.37
N PHE A 10 -17.53 0.42 -35.34
CA PHE A 10 -17.09 0.21 -33.97
C PHE A 10 -16.39 -1.16 -33.79
N PHE A 11 -16.91 -2.23 -34.40
CA PHE A 11 -16.27 -3.54 -34.37
C PHE A 11 -14.94 -3.59 -35.13
N ILE A 12 -14.81 -2.89 -36.25
CA ILE A 12 -13.54 -2.78 -37.00
C ILE A 12 -12.48 -2.05 -36.16
N ALA A 13 -12.84 -0.97 -35.47
CA ALA A 13 -11.94 -0.23 -34.60
C ALA A 13 -11.46 -1.06 -33.41
N ILE A 14 -12.34 -1.88 -32.82
CA ILE A 14 -11.97 -2.79 -31.73
C ILE A 14 -11.03 -3.90 -32.23
N PHE A 15 -11.26 -4.45 -33.42
CA PHE A 15 -10.41 -5.52 -33.96
C PHE A 15 -9.00 -5.03 -34.32
N GLN A 16 -8.86 -3.80 -34.82
CA GLN A 16 -7.55 -3.19 -35.10
C GLN A 16 -6.77 -2.84 -33.82
N CYS A 17 -7.44 -2.60 -32.70
CA CYS A 17 -6.77 -2.41 -31.40
C CYS A 17 -6.24 -3.72 -30.79
N ILE A 18 -6.74 -4.89 -31.20
CA ILE A 18 -6.39 -6.18 -30.57
C ILE A 18 -5.27 -6.91 -31.31
N LEU A 19 -4.98 -6.57 -32.58
CA LEU A 19 -3.88 -7.17 -33.34
C LEU A 19 -2.82 -6.14 -33.73
N SER A 20 -1.88 -5.90 -32.82
CA SER A 20 -0.43 -5.73 -33.08
C SER A 20 0.22 -4.89 -31.97
N THR A 21 0.50 -5.52 -30.83
CA THR A 21 1.70 -5.17 -30.09
C THR A 21 2.78 -6.17 -30.50
N LYS A 22 3.82 -5.69 -31.18
CA LYS A 22 5.05 -6.48 -31.31
C LYS A 22 5.51 -6.77 -29.90
N SER A 23 5.46 -8.05 -29.51
CA SER A 23 6.14 -8.51 -28.30
C SER A 23 7.63 -8.27 -28.50
N HIS A 24 8.14 -7.14 -28.00
CA HIS A 24 9.57 -6.99 -27.79
C HIS A 24 9.93 -7.93 -26.64
N SER A 25 10.36 -9.14 -27.02
CA SER A 25 11.01 -10.07 -26.12
C SER A 25 12.35 -9.47 -25.70
N GLY A 26 12.31 -8.65 -24.66
CA GLY A 26 13.48 -7.93 -24.18
C GLY A 26 13.26 -7.34 -22.80
N ILE A 27 12.85 -8.16 -21.83
CA ILE A 27 13.03 -7.81 -20.41
C ILE A 27 14.53 -7.96 -20.15
N ILE A 28 15.29 -6.91 -20.43
CA ILE A 28 16.71 -6.83 -20.13
C ILE A 28 16.81 -6.45 -18.66
N LEU A 29 17.25 -7.40 -17.81
CA LEU A 29 17.60 -7.07 -16.43
C LEU A 29 18.71 -6.00 -16.42
N PRO A 30 18.81 -5.16 -15.39
CA PRO A 30 19.92 -4.21 -15.24
C PRO A 30 21.31 -4.86 -15.37
N THR A 31 21.43 -6.15 -15.04
CA THR A 31 22.64 -6.97 -15.19
C THR A 31 22.98 -7.34 -16.64
N GLN A 32 22.03 -7.23 -17.56
CA GLN A 32 22.18 -7.62 -18.98
C GLN A 32 22.55 -6.44 -19.90
N LEU A 33 22.67 -5.22 -19.35
CA LEU A 33 23.10 -4.02 -20.09
C LEU A 33 24.62 -3.88 -20.22
N HIS A 34 25.39 -4.91 -19.83
CA HIS A 34 26.83 -4.78 -19.64
C HIS A 34 27.64 -5.55 -20.68
N HIS A 35 27.58 -5.13 -21.93
CA HIS A 35 28.68 -5.38 -22.87
C HIS A 35 28.91 -4.11 -23.69
N ASP A 36 30.13 -3.59 -23.57
CA ASP A 36 30.74 -2.52 -24.38
C ASP A 36 30.29 -1.07 -24.13
N SER A 37 30.89 -0.42 -23.12
CA SER A 37 31.68 0.81 -23.30
C SER A 37 32.15 1.39 -21.95
N LEU A 38 33.47 1.48 -21.82
CA LEU A 38 34.32 2.15 -20.83
C LEU A 38 33.63 3.14 -19.86
N VAL A 39 33.89 2.95 -18.56
CA VAL A 39 33.34 3.62 -17.35
C VAL A 39 32.00 3.05 -16.87
N SER A 40 32.05 1.76 -16.59
CA SER A 40 31.21 1.13 -15.57
C SER A 40 31.76 1.52 -14.20
N SER A 41 31.21 2.56 -13.59
CA SER A 41 31.22 2.59 -12.13
C SER A 41 30.49 1.32 -11.70
N PRO A 42 31.12 0.41 -10.92
CA PRO A 42 30.39 -0.74 -10.41
C PRO A 42 29.19 -0.16 -9.67
N VAL A 43 27.98 -0.58 -10.03
CA VAL A 43 26.77 -0.30 -9.27
C VAL A 43 26.95 -1.02 -7.93
N SER A 44 27.73 -0.42 -7.06
CA SER A 44 27.98 -0.85 -5.71
C SER A 44 26.81 -0.31 -4.91
N CYS A 45 25.90 -1.20 -4.50
CA CYS A 45 24.95 -0.84 -3.47
C CYS A 45 25.75 -0.29 -2.28
N PRO A 46 25.53 0.96 -1.84
CA PRO A 46 26.20 1.48 -0.66
C PRO A 46 25.89 0.55 0.52
N SER A 47 26.90 0.20 1.31
CA SER A 47 26.64 -0.63 2.48
C SER A 47 25.67 0.09 3.41
N PRO A 48 24.72 -0.61 4.04
CA PRO A 48 23.85 0.00 5.03
C PRO A 48 24.69 0.68 6.12
N ASP A 49 24.39 1.96 6.40
CA ASP A 49 24.92 2.73 7.52
C ASP A 49 24.56 2.02 8.83
N ARG A 50 25.58 1.56 9.55
CA ARG A 50 25.44 0.81 10.80
C ARG A 50 24.76 1.60 11.92
N ASN A 51 24.65 2.93 11.80
CA ASN A 51 23.97 3.79 12.77
C ASN A 51 22.45 3.88 12.54
N LEU A 52 21.94 3.36 11.41
CA LEU A 52 20.51 3.39 11.08
C LEU A 52 19.80 2.09 11.43
N TYR A 53 18.53 2.22 11.83
CA TYR A 53 17.66 1.08 12.08
C TYR A 53 16.89 0.69 10.82
N TYR A 54 17.32 -0.39 10.16
CA TYR A 54 16.77 -0.84 8.87
C TYR A 54 15.52 -1.71 8.95
N GLN A 55 15.02 -2.00 10.14
CA GLN A 55 13.81 -2.81 10.32
C GLN A 55 12.77 -2.07 11.18
N PRO A 56 12.41 -0.82 10.79
CA PRO A 56 11.49 0.00 11.58
C PRO A 56 10.17 -0.73 11.78
N VAL A 57 9.58 -0.54 12.95
CA VAL A 57 8.25 -1.03 13.31
C VAL A 57 7.28 0.12 13.18
N ILE A 58 6.28 -0.03 12.31
CA ILE A 58 5.27 0.99 12.06
C ILE A 58 3.94 0.51 12.64
N GLY A 59 3.37 1.32 13.52
CA GLY A 59 2.01 1.14 14.02
C GLY A 59 0.99 1.55 12.97
N ILE A 60 0.01 0.71 12.65
CA ILE A 60 -1.11 1.06 11.76
C ILE A 60 -2.39 1.13 12.58
N LEU A 61 -3.04 2.30 12.60
CA LEU A 61 -4.29 2.50 13.32
C LEU A 61 -5.46 1.83 12.59
N SER A 62 -6.11 0.88 13.25
CA SER A 62 -7.28 0.19 12.73
C SER A 62 -8.45 1.15 12.49
N HIS A 63 -9.27 0.87 11.50
CA HIS A 63 -10.48 1.62 11.20
C HIS A 63 -11.72 0.93 11.81
N PRO A 64 -12.73 1.68 12.27
CA PRO A 64 -13.97 1.10 12.80
C PRO A 64 -14.75 0.30 11.75
N GLY A 65 -15.39 -0.78 12.20
CA GLY A 65 -16.19 -1.68 11.36
C GLY A 65 -15.45 -2.96 10.97
N ASP A 66 -16.02 -3.72 10.04
CA ASP A 66 -15.48 -5.00 9.58
C ASP A 66 -14.79 -4.94 8.21
N GLY A 67 -14.72 -3.75 7.61
CA GLY A 67 -14.16 -3.53 6.27
C GLY A 67 -15.00 -4.12 5.14
N ALA A 68 -16.20 -4.64 5.43
CA ALA A 68 -17.06 -5.32 4.45
C ALA A 68 -18.56 -5.04 4.66
N SER A 69 -18.89 -3.87 5.24
CA SER A 69 -20.26 -3.40 5.45
C SER A 69 -21.14 -4.41 6.23
N GLY A 70 -20.57 -5.05 7.25
CA GLY A 70 -21.26 -6.02 8.10
C GLY A 70 -21.28 -7.45 7.56
N ARG A 71 -20.63 -7.72 6.42
CA ARG A 71 -20.55 -9.07 5.83
C ARG A 71 -19.67 -10.02 6.64
N HIS A 72 -18.63 -9.52 7.28
CA HIS A 72 -17.71 -10.33 8.08
C HIS A 72 -18.06 -10.31 9.56
N SER A 73 -18.48 -9.16 10.08
CA SER A 73 -18.92 -9.02 11.46
C SER A 73 -19.83 -7.83 11.62
N ASN A 74 -20.91 -8.02 12.38
CA ASN A 74 -21.80 -6.93 12.81
C ASN A 74 -21.50 -6.48 14.26
N ALA A 75 -20.37 -6.89 14.84
CA ALA A 75 -19.99 -6.47 16.18
C ALA A 75 -19.68 -4.97 16.18
N THR A 76 -20.24 -4.25 17.15
CA THR A 76 -20.02 -2.80 17.34
C THR A 76 -18.57 -2.45 17.67
N GLY A 77 -17.82 -3.41 18.22
CA GLY A 77 -16.39 -3.29 18.49
C GLY A 77 -15.47 -3.84 17.39
N ALA A 78 -16.01 -4.22 16.23
CA ALA A 78 -15.19 -4.70 15.12
C ALA A 78 -14.28 -3.58 14.62
N SER A 79 -13.04 -3.96 14.32
CA SER A 79 -12.05 -3.10 13.70
C SER A 79 -11.31 -3.86 12.61
N PHE A 80 -10.80 -3.13 11.62
CA PHE A 80 -10.06 -3.72 10.53
C PHE A 80 -8.87 -2.86 10.11
N ILE A 81 -7.91 -3.49 9.44
CA ILE A 81 -6.85 -2.81 8.70
C ILE A 81 -6.91 -3.34 7.28
N HIS A 82 -7.08 -2.47 6.28
CA HIS A 82 -7.01 -2.91 4.90
C HIS A 82 -5.61 -3.47 4.60
N ALA A 83 -5.56 -4.64 3.96
CA ALA A 83 -4.31 -5.31 3.60
C ALA A 83 -3.39 -4.44 2.71
N SER A 84 -3.95 -3.46 1.98
CA SER A 84 -3.17 -2.50 1.19
C SER A 84 -2.22 -1.64 2.04
N TYR A 85 -2.64 -1.23 3.24
CA TYR A 85 -1.78 -0.46 4.15
C TYR A 85 -0.62 -1.31 4.68
N VAL A 86 -0.91 -2.56 5.05
CA VAL A 86 0.11 -3.51 5.52
C VAL A 86 1.14 -3.75 4.41
N LYS A 87 0.68 -4.06 3.20
CA LYS A 87 1.55 -4.27 2.03
C LYS A 87 2.37 -3.03 1.69
N PHE A 88 1.80 -1.84 1.80
CA PHE A 88 2.52 -0.59 1.55
C PHE A 88 3.70 -0.43 2.52
N VAL A 89 3.49 -0.70 3.81
CA VAL A 89 4.52 -0.60 4.84
C VAL A 89 5.56 -1.71 4.70
N GLU A 90 5.14 -2.95 4.48
CA GLU A 90 6.05 -4.09 4.31
C GLU A 90 6.91 -3.98 3.04
N ALA A 91 6.34 -3.47 1.94
CA ALA A 91 7.08 -3.22 0.71
C ALA A 91 8.21 -2.19 0.89
N ALA A 92 8.10 -1.30 1.88
CA ALA A 92 9.15 -0.37 2.28
C ALA A 92 10.21 -0.99 3.21
N GLY A 93 10.10 -2.30 3.54
CA GLY A 93 11.04 -3.01 4.41
C GLY A 93 10.77 -2.87 5.90
N ALA A 94 9.59 -2.37 6.28
CA ALA A 94 9.19 -2.18 7.67
C ALA A 94 8.34 -3.35 8.20
N ARG A 95 8.32 -3.53 9.52
CA ARG A 95 7.41 -4.44 10.23
C ARG A 95 6.16 -3.69 10.68
N VAL A 96 5.04 -4.38 10.75
CA VAL A 96 3.74 -3.77 11.10
C VAL A 96 3.27 -4.23 12.47
N VAL A 97 2.78 -3.30 13.29
CA VAL A 97 2.05 -3.57 14.53
C VAL A 97 0.65 -2.95 14.44
N PRO A 98 -0.43 -3.70 14.72
CA PRO A 98 -1.77 -3.13 14.74
C PRO A 98 -1.99 -2.27 15.99
N LEU A 99 -2.42 -1.03 15.79
CA LEU A 99 -2.92 -0.13 16.84
C LEU A 99 -4.45 -0.15 16.80
N ILE A 100 -5.08 -0.60 17.88
CA ILE A 100 -6.52 -0.86 17.89
C ILE A 100 -7.24 0.40 18.36
N TYR A 101 -8.10 0.98 17.52
CA TYR A 101 -8.64 2.33 17.76
C TYR A 101 -9.53 2.43 19.01
N ASN A 102 -10.16 1.32 19.40
CA ASN A 102 -11.07 1.21 20.53
C ASN A 102 -10.43 0.52 21.76
N GLU A 103 -9.10 0.46 21.81
CA GLU A 103 -8.41 -0.04 22.98
C GLU A 103 -8.26 1.02 24.08
N PRO A 104 -8.08 0.62 25.36
CA PRO A 104 -7.84 1.56 26.44
C PRO A 104 -6.62 2.44 26.16
N SER A 105 -6.72 3.75 26.40
CA SER A 105 -5.66 4.71 26.07
C SER A 105 -4.30 4.34 26.67
N GLU A 106 -4.26 3.82 27.90
CA GLU A 106 -3.00 3.37 28.52
C GLU A 106 -2.31 2.25 27.71
N MET A 107 -3.09 1.31 27.17
CA MET A 107 -2.55 0.21 26.37
C MET A 107 -2.07 0.70 25.00
N LEU A 108 -2.83 1.62 24.39
CA LEU A 108 -2.44 2.26 23.13
C LEU A 108 -1.12 3.02 23.30
N LEU A 109 -1.00 3.86 24.33
CA LEU A 109 0.22 4.63 24.61
C LEU A 109 1.44 3.73 24.83
N LYS A 110 1.29 2.62 25.56
CA LYS A 110 2.36 1.61 25.70
C LYS A 110 2.78 1.00 24.37
N LYS A 111 1.86 0.79 23.43
CA LYS A 111 2.20 0.32 22.08
C LYS A 111 2.92 1.41 21.26
N LEU A 112 2.56 2.68 21.44
CA LEU A 112 3.21 3.79 20.75
C LEU A 112 4.69 3.91 21.13
N GLU A 113 5.05 3.63 22.38
CA GLU A 113 6.43 3.61 22.85
C GLU A 113 7.29 2.53 22.16
N LEU A 114 6.67 1.50 21.58
CA LEU A 114 7.35 0.37 20.94
C LEU A 114 7.49 0.51 19.41
N VAL A 115 6.85 1.51 18.80
CA VAL A 115 6.87 1.71 17.35
C VAL A 115 7.74 2.92 16.98
N ASN A 116 8.35 2.86 15.79
CA ASN A 116 9.18 3.92 15.24
C ASN A 116 8.37 4.99 14.50
N GLY A 117 7.10 4.71 14.20
CA GLY A 117 6.19 5.62 13.52
C GLY A 117 4.77 5.09 13.48
N VAL A 118 3.82 5.95 13.12
CA VAL A 118 2.39 5.63 13.04
C VAL A 118 1.83 6.01 11.67
N LEU A 119 1.00 5.13 11.11
CA LEU A 119 0.20 5.37 9.91
C LEU A 119 -1.28 5.42 10.29
N PHE A 120 -1.93 6.54 10.01
CA PHE A 120 -3.38 6.70 10.14
C PHE A 120 -4.08 6.23 8.87
N THR A 121 -5.06 5.34 9.03
CA THR A 121 -5.79 4.80 7.88
C THR A 121 -6.78 5.83 7.32
N GLY A 122 -7.02 5.76 6.01
CA GLY A 122 -8.16 6.45 5.40
C GLY A 122 -9.46 5.71 5.67
N GLY A 123 -10.57 6.23 5.16
CA GLY A 123 -11.87 5.56 5.26
C GLY A 123 -13.04 6.53 5.39
N SER A 124 -14.19 6.01 5.79
CA SER A 124 -15.45 6.74 5.89
C SER A 124 -15.70 7.39 7.25
N ALA A 125 -14.99 6.98 8.31
CA ALA A 125 -15.09 7.68 9.59
C ALA A 125 -14.76 9.17 9.39
N LYS A 126 -15.58 10.05 9.96
CA LYS A 126 -15.38 11.51 9.97
C LYS A 126 -15.38 12.11 11.37
N ASP A 127 -15.86 11.34 12.34
CA ASP A 127 -16.05 11.69 13.73
C ASP A 127 -15.95 10.43 14.63
N GLY A 128 -16.19 10.61 15.93
CA GLY A 128 -16.24 9.54 16.92
C GLY A 128 -14.87 9.04 17.40
N LEU A 129 -14.90 7.87 18.06
CA LEU A 129 -13.76 7.32 18.79
C LEU A 129 -12.49 7.17 17.94
N TYR A 130 -12.61 6.87 16.65
CA TYR A 130 -11.46 6.82 15.75
C TYR A 130 -10.72 8.16 15.69
N PHE A 131 -11.44 9.27 15.50
CA PHE A 131 -10.85 10.61 15.43
C PHE A 131 -10.33 11.09 16.79
N GLU A 132 -11.02 10.75 17.86
CA GLU A 132 -10.55 11.01 19.23
C GLU A 132 -9.21 10.32 19.47
N THR A 133 -9.10 9.04 19.11
CA THR A 133 -7.86 8.27 19.21
C THR A 133 -6.75 8.84 18.35
N VAL A 134 -7.03 9.24 17.09
CA VAL A 134 -6.05 9.95 16.25
C VAL A 134 -5.55 11.22 16.94
N GLY A 135 -6.46 12.00 17.53
CA GLY A 135 -6.14 13.20 18.29
C GLY A 135 -5.28 12.93 19.52
N THR A 136 -5.47 11.80 20.19
CA THR A 136 -4.64 11.37 21.32
C THR A 136 -3.23 10.95 20.88
N ILE A 137 -3.08 10.31 19.72
CA ILE A 137 -1.77 9.88 19.21
C ILE A 137 -0.95 11.08 18.68
N PHE A 138 -1.61 12.07 18.09
CA PHE A 138 -0.94 13.18 17.41
C PHE A 138 -0.58 14.37 18.32
N LYS A 139 -1.25 14.53 19.47
CA LYS A 139 -1.02 15.63 20.41
C LYS A 139 0.17 15.35 21.33
#